data_AF-A0A957Q6G2-F1
#
_entry.id   AF-A0A957Q6G2-F1
#
_cell.length_a   1.000
_cell.length_b   1.000
_cell.length_c   1.000
_cell.angle_alpha   90.00
_cell.angle_beta   90.00
_cell.angle_gamma   90.00
#
_symmetry.space_group_name_H-M   'P 1'
#
loop_
_entity.id
_entity.type
_entity.pdbx_description
1 polymer ?
#
loop_
_entity_poly.entity_id
_entity_poly.type
_entity_poly.pdbx_seq_one_letter_code
_entity_poly.pdbx_strand_id
1 'polypeptide(L)'
;MKRIYSWFSLLLLIALFAACAAPAAEAPAAETATEAESAAAEPAAAAGEPVAGGTLRVAFQNEWAGLDPHIASSYSTYQILNNVLEGLTFYDDEMNLVPWLAESWEQSEDGLTWTFHLREGVMFSNGREMTAEDVKWSFERLIDPATGAGNAPRVGPPETQIEVIDDYTVAITHPEVFGIFPQSIGFDKSTGIVAKESLEEDGTINVPIG
;
A
#
# COMPACT_ATOMS: atom_id res chain seq x y z
N MET A 1 -42.99 30.05 -28.20
CA MET A 1 -43.07 29.12 -27.04
C MET A 1 -41.69 28.56 -26.65
N LYS A 2 -40.69 29.42 -26.34
CA LYS A 2 -39.35 28.99 -25.85
C LYS A 2 -38.65 30.03 -24.94
N ARG A 3 -39.37 30.99 -24.32
CA ARG A 3 -38.75 32.11 -23.55
C ARG A 3 -39.36 32.32 -22.15
N ILE A 4 -39.89 31.28 -21.51
CA ILE A 4 -40.56 31.37 -20.20
C ILE A 4 -39.95 30.45 -19.12
N TYR A 5 -39.07 29.50 -19.46
CA TYR A 5 -38.45 28.59 -18.49
C TYR A 5 -37.07 29.02 -17.95
N SER A 6 -36.57 30.20 -18.35
CA SER A 6 -35.23 30.68 -17.94
C SER A 6 -35.22 31.52 -16.66
N TRP A 7 -36.38 31.79 -16.05
CA TRP A 7 -36.50 32.67 -14.87
C TRP A 7 -36.96 31.94 -13.60
N PHE A 8 -37.22 30.63 -13.68
CA PHE A 8 -37.69 29.81 -12.54
C PHE A 8 -36.61 28.92 -11.89
N SER A 9 -35.38 28.93 -12.41
CA SER A 9 -34.27 28.12 -11.86
C SER A 9 -33.21 28.96 -11.10
N LEU A 10 -33.45 30.26 -10.90
CA LEU A 10 -32.58 31.16 -10.12
C LEU A 10 -33.25 31.67 -8.81
N LEU A 11 -34.37 31.07 -8.42
CA LEU A 11 -35.10 31.37 -7.18
C LEU A 11 -35.24 30.13 -6.28
N LEU A 12 -34.22 29.26 -6.29
CA LEU A 12 -34.06 28.16 -5.33
C LEU A 12 -32.65 28.17 -4.68
N LEU A 13 -32.06 29.36 -4.56
CA LEU A 13 -30.68 29.57 -4.09
C LEU A 13 -30.52 30.63 -2.99
N ILE A 14 -31.61 31.13 -2.38
CA ILE A 14 -31.56 32.16 -1.30
C ILE A 14 -32.57 31.88 -0.18
N ALA A 15 -32.64 30.65 0.35
CA ALA A 15 -33.52 30.36 1.49
C ALA A 15 -33.03 29.25 2.43
N LEU A 16 -31.72 29.19 2.72
CA LEU A 16 -31.19 28.32 3.79
C LEU A 16 -30.01 28.94 4.58
N PHE A 17 -29.96 30.28 4.65
CA PHE A 17 -29.09 31.02 5.58
C PHE A 17 -29.96 31.90 6.49
N ALA A 18 -30.68 31.30 7.44
CA ALA A 18 -31.21 31.98 8.63
C ALA A 18 -31.91 30.99 9.55
N ALA A 19 -31.20 30.40 10.51
CA ALA A 19 -31.77 29.95 11.79
C ALA A 19 -30.64 29.61 12.78
N CYS A 20 -30.15 30.66 13.45
CA CYS A 20 -29.43 30.55 14.71
C CYS A 20 -30.46 30.76 15.83
N ALA A 21 -30.65 29.76 16.70
CA ALA A 21 -31.09 29.92 18.10
C ALA A 21 -31.39 28.54 18.72
N ALA A 22 -30.45 28.03 19.52
CA ALA A 22 -30.75 27.05 20.57
C ALA A 22 -30.34 27.70 21.92
N PRO A 23 -31.15 27.55 22.97
CA PRO A 23 -31.07 28.38 24.17
C PRO A 23 -29.88 28.02 25.07
N ALA A 24 -29.37 29.05 25.75
CA ALA A 24 -28.40 28.96 26.82
C ALA A 24 -28.90 28.04 27.93
N ALA A 25 -28.14 26.98 28.21
CA ALA A 25 -28.27 26.20 29.43
C ALA A 25 -27.22 26.71 30.43
N GLU A 26 -27.72 27.19 31.57
CA GLU A 26 -26.93 27.54 32.76
C GLU A 26 -26.00 26.40 33.18
N ALA A 27 -24.73 26.73 33.39
CA ALA A 27 -23.79 25.87 34.09
C ALA A 27 -23.96 26.07 35.61
N PRO A 28 -24.19 25.01 36.41
CA PRO A 28 -23.83 25.07 37.82
C PRO A 28 -22.33 24.78 37.95
N ALA A 29 -21.67 25.63 38.73
CA ALA A 29 -20.27 25.49 39.11
C ALA A 29 -20.06 24.31 40.07
N ALA A 30 -18.92 23.65 39.86
CA ALA A 30 -18.02 23.02 40.83
C ALA A 30 -18.61 22.02 41.84
N GLU A 31 -18.21 20.75 41.71
CA GLU A 31 -17.59 20.04 42.83
C GLU A 31 -16.75 18.84 42.39
N THR A 32 -15.54 18.78 42.97
CA THR A 32 -14.62 17.64 43.10
C THR A 32 -13.85 17.18 41.86
N ALA A 33 -12.63 17.70 41.74
CA ALA A 33 -11.55 17.07 41.00
C ALA A 33 -11.23 15.72 41.65
N THR A 34 -11.63 14.63 40.99
CA THR A 34 -11.04 13.32 41.25
C THR A 34 -9.64 13.35 40.63
N GLU A 35 -8.65 13.36 41.50
CA GLU A 35 -7.24 13.16 41.23
C GLU A 35 -7.08 11.93 40.32
N ALA A 36 -6.78 12.17 39.04
CA ALA A 36 -6.35 11.11 38.15
C ALA A 36 -4.98 10.68 38.67
N GLU A 37 -4.97 9.58 39.42
CA GLU A 37 -3.77 8.88 39.84
C GLU A 37 -2.94 8.62 38.58
N SER A 38 -1.87 9.40 38.45
CA SER A 38 -0.82 9.16 37.46
C SER A 38 -0.26 7.78 37.79
N ALA A 39 -0.74 6.77 37.08
CA ALA A 39 -0.08 5.48 37.04
C ALA A 39 1.33 5.75 36.50
N ALA A 40 2.28 5.84 37.43
CA ALA A 40 3.68 5.92 37.12
C ALA A 40 3.99 4.75 36.19
N ALA A 41 4.41 5.08 34.96
CA ALA A 41 4.89 4.08 34.02
C ALA A 41 6.03 3.34 34.71
N GLU A 42 5.79 2.08 35.05
CA GLU A 42 6.78 1.19 35.62
C GLU A 42 7.99 1.17 34.67
N PRO A 43 9.22 1.35 35.16
CA PRO A 43 10.39 1.40 34.30
C PRO A 43 10.43 0.11 33.51
N ALA A 44 10.47 0.23 32.17
CA ALA A 44 10.59 -0.90 31.27
C ALA A 44 11.74 -1.79 31.79
N ALA A 45 11.39 -3.01 32.20
CA ALA A 45 12.36 -3.98 32.69
C ALA A 45 13.49 -4.08 31.65
N ALA A 46 14.74 -3.97 32.11
CA ALA A 46 15.90 -4.09 31.25
C ALA A 46 15.75 -5.35 30.39
N ALA A 47 15.66 -5.17 29.07
CA ALA A 47 15.55 -6.27 28.14
C ALA A 47 16.73 -7.21 28.40
N GLY A 48 16.44 -8.47 28.74
CA GLY A 48 17.46 -9.49 28.93
C GLY A 48 18.26 -9.71 27.65
N GLU A 49 19.30 -10.56 27.71
CA GLU A 49 20.06 -10.89 26.51
C GLU A 49 19.13 -11.48 25.42
N PRO A 50 19.33 -11.12 24.13
CA PRO A 50 18.53 -11.65 23.04
C PRO A 50 18.54 -13.18 23.03
N VAL A 51 17.37 -13.79 23.04
CA VAL A 51 17.22 -15.25 22.95
C VAL A 51 16.85 -15.61 21.52
N ALA A 52 17.58 -16.54 20.91
CA ALA A 52 17.28 -17.04 19.57
C ALA A 52 16.07 -18.00 19.60
N GLY A 53 15.17 -17.83 18.63
CA GLY A 53 13.95 -18.64 18.50
C GLY A 53 12.81 -18.15 19.40
N GLY A 54 11.77 -18.98 19.54
CA GLY A 54 10.55 -18.65 20.27
C GLY A 54 9.39 -18.20 19.38
N THR A 55 8.36 -17.65 20.00
CA THR A 55 7.16 -17.16 19.30
C THR A 55 6.93 -15.69 19.65
N LEU A 56 7.06 -14.83 18.65
CA LEU A 56 6.59 -13.45 18.75
C LEU A 56 5.07 -13.44 18.57
N ARG A 57 4.35 -12.89 19.55
CA ARG A 57 2.90 -12.67 19.47
C ARG A 57 2.63 -11.20 19.25
N VAL A 58 2.07 -10.85 18.11
CA VAL A 58 1.76 -9.47 17.72
C VAL A 58 0.24 -9.29 17.68
N ALA A 59 -0.24 -8.18 18.23
CA ALA A 59 -1.64 -7.77 18.12
C ALA A 59 -1.76 -6.74 16.98
N PHE A 60 -2.78 -6.91 16.13
CA PHE A 60 -3.09 -5.96 15.06
C PHE A 60 -4.34 -5.16 15.42
N GLN A 61 -4.41 -3.91 14.97
CA GLN A 61 -5.53 -3.01 15.26
C GLN A 61 -6.83 -3.47 14.57
N ASN A 62 -6.72 -4.03 13.36
CA ASN A 62 -7.84 -4.45 12.53
C ASN A 62 -7.68 -5.91 12.10
N GLU A 63 -8.80 -6.56 11.77
CA GLU A 63 -8.82 -7.85 11.10
C GLU A 63 -8.14 -7.75 9.72
N TRP A 64 -7.44 -8.80 9.33
CA TRP A 64 -6.83 -8.90 8.00
C TRP A 64 -7.88 -9.38 6.97
N ALA A 65 -7.63 -9.12 5.70
CA ALA A 65 -8.59 -9.33 4.62
C ALA A 65 -8.06 -10.30 3.55
N GLY A 66 -7.55 -11.46 3.96
CA GLY A 66 -6.89 -12.42 3.07
C GLY A 66 -5.40 -12.13 2.88
N LEU A 67 -4.69 -13.00 2.16
CA LEU A 67 -3.24 -12.90 1.90
C LEU A 67 -2.89 -12.60 0.44
N ASP A 68 -3.87 -12.39 -0.44
CA ASP A 68 -3.59 -11.98 -1.81
C ASP A 68 -3.14 -10.50 -1.81
N PRO A 69 -1.87 -10.21 -2.15
CA PRO A 69 -1.34 -8.85 -2.08
C PRO A 69 -2.08 -7.87 -2.99
N HIS A 70 -2.63 -8.33 -4.12
CA HIS A 70 -3.17 -7.42 -5.13
C HIS A 70 -4.62 -7.00 -4.85
N ILE A 71 -5.40 -7.82 -4.14
CA ILE A 71 -6.81 -7.52 -3.80
C ILE A 71 -7.03 -7.19 -2.32
N ALA A 72 -5.97 -7.27 -1.49
CA ALA A 72 -6.06 -6.95 -0.08
C ALA A 72 -6.54 -5.51 0.15
N SER A 73 -7.50 -5.35 1.06
CA SER A 73 -8.10 -4.05 1.40
C SER A 73 -7.83 -3.60 2.84
N SER A 74 -7.10 -4.39 3.62
CA SER A 74 -6.76 -4.11 5.02
C SER A 74 -5.26 -3.89 5.18
N TYR A 75 -4.86 -2.82 5.88
CA TYR A 75 -3.46 -2.57 6.19
C TYR A 75 -2.83 -3.67 7.05
N SER A 76 -3.63 -4.32 7.92
CA SER A 76 -3.16 -5.47 8.71
C SER A 76 -2.70 -6.64 7.82
N THR A 77 -3.32 -6.84 6.65
CA THR A 77 -2.83 -7.83 5.66
C THR A 77 -1.42 -7.48 5.22
N TYR A 78 -1.15 -6.22 4.86
CA TYR A 78 0.19 -5.81 4.42
C TYR A 78 1.24 -5.93 5.53
N GLN A 79 0.86 -5.70 6.79
CA GLN A 79 1.75 -5.93 7.93
C GLN A 79 2.11 -7.41 8.09
N ILE A 80 1.19 -8.33 7.80
CA ILE A 80 1.47 -9.77 7.78
C ILE A 80 2.39 -10.09 6.58
N LEU A 81 2.03 -9.61 5.38
CA LEU A 81 2.76 -9.86 4.14
C LEU A 81 4.17 -9.27 4.12
N ASN A 82 4.49 -8.27 4.96
CA ASN A 82 5.86 -7.78 5.15
C ASN A 82 6.85 -8.87 5.60
N ASN A 83 6.36 -9.99 6.13
CA ASN A 83 7.18 -11.11 6.56
C ASN A 83 7.27 -12.24 5.50
N VAL A 84 6.63 -12.05 4.35
CA VAL A 84 6.49 -13.09 3.32
C VAL A 84 6.95 -12.58 1.96
N LEU A 85 6.57 -11.36 1.58
CA LEU A 85 6.83 -10.77 0.28
C LEU A 85 7.84 -9.63 0.41
N GLU A 86 8.54 -9.36 -0.68
CA GLU A 86 9.46 -8.25 -0.82
C GLU A 86 9.12 -7.41 -2.07
N GLY A 87 9.40 -6.11 -2.04
CA GLY A 87 9.17 -5.19 -3.16
C GLY A 87 10.48 -4.84 -3.87
N LEU A 88 10.41 -4.14 -5.02
CA LEU A 88 11.62 -3.69 -5.71
C LEU A 88 12.38 -2.63 -4.90
N THR A 89 11.64 -1.73 -4.27
CA THR A 89 12.15 -0.67 -3.39
C THR A 89 11.54 -0.79 -1.99
N PHE A 90 12.15 -0.11 -1.03
CA PHE A 90 11.71 -0.12 0.37
C PHE A 90 11.96 1.25 1.02
N TYR A 91 11.22 1.56 2.08
CA TYR A 91 11.52 2.70 2.95
C TYR A 91 12.19 2.20 4.22
N ASP A 92 13.42 2.67 4.50
CA ASP A 92 14.12 2.35 5.74
C ASP A 92 13.46 3.00 6.97
N ASP A 93 14.02 2.73 8.16
CA ASP A 93 13.49 3.23 9.44
C ASP A 93 13.51 4.77 9.53
N GLU A 94 14.37 5.42 8.74
CA GLU A 94 14.47 6.86 8.58
C GLU A 94 13.61 7.42 7.44
N MET A 95 12.76 6.59 6.82
CA MET A 95 11.88 6.93 5.70
C MET A 95 12.63 7.35 4.42
N ASN A 96 13.87 6.90 4.23
CA ASN A 96 14.56 7.02 2.95
C ASN A 96 14.14 5.90 2.01
N LEU A 97 13.93 6.25 0.74
CA LEU A 97 13.75 5.25 -0.30
C LEU A 97 15.08 4.54 -0.58
N VAL A 98 15.13 3.23 -0.41
CA VAL A 98 16.32 2.39 -0.60
C VAL A 98 16.03 1.22 -1.57
N PRO A 99 17.08 0.68 -2.22
CA PRO A 99 16.96 -0.56 -2.97
C PRO A 99 16.57 -1.74 -2.09
N TRP A 100 15.75 -2.64 -2.63
CA TRP A 100 15.32 -3.86 -1.95
C TRP A 100 15.53 -5.08 -2.84
N LEU A 101 14.52 -5.65 -3.52
CA LEU A 101 14.75 -6.71 -4.52
C LEU A 101 15.49 -6.20 -5.77
N ALA A 102 15.32 -4.93 -6.10
CA ALA A 102 16.20 -4.24 -7.03
C ALA A 102 17.48 -3.81 -6.31
N GLU A 103 18.63 -3.92 -6.97
CA GLU A 103 19.88 -3.33 -6.50
C GLU A 103 20.03 -1.86 -6.92
N SER A 104 19.43 -1.49 -8.05
CA SER A 104 19.42 -0.11 -8.56
C SER A 104 18.29 0.10 -9.57
N TRP A 105 18.03 1.36 -9.91
CA TRP A 105 17.11 1.73 -10.98
C TRP A 105 17.52 3.06 -11.62
N GLU A 106 17.08 3.27 -12.85
CA GLU A 106 17.32 4.48 -13.62
C GLU A 106 16.04 4.96 -14.30
N GLN A 107 15.97 6.28 -14.55
CA GLN A 107 14.89 6.92 -15.28
C GLN A 107 15.38 7.32 -16.67
N SER A 108 14.57 7.06 -17.70
CA SER A 108 14.83 7.56 -19.06
C SER A 108 14.77 9.09 -19.12
N GLU A 109 15.42 9.68 -20.14
CA GLU A 109 15.46 11.15 -20.32
C GLU A 109 14.07 11.78 -20.51
N ASP A 110 13.12 11.05 -21.10
CA ASP A 110 11.73 11.49 -21.27
C ASP A 110 10.86 11.31 -20.01
N GLY A 111 11.40 10.66 -18.97
CA GLY A 111 10.76 10.43 -17.70
C GLY A 111 9.66 9.38 -17.70
N LEU A 112 9.47 8.65 -18.80
CA LEU A 112 8.39 7.68 -18.99
C LEU A 112 8.79 6.25 -18.60
N THR A 113 10.07 5.91 -18.72
CA THR A 113 10.57 4.56 -18.49
C THR A 113 11.44 4.51 -17.24
N TRP A 114 11.18 3.52 -16.40
CA TRP A 114 12.04 3.15 -15.28
C TRP A 114 12.62 1.76 -15.52
N THR A 115 13.94 1.65 -15.52
CA THR A 115 14.65 0.36 -15.63
C THR A 115 15.13 -0.05 -14.25
N PHE A 116 14.80 -1.26 -13.82
CA PHE A 116 15.24 -1.85 -12.55
C PHE A 116 16.23 -2.98 -12.81
N HIS A 117 17.34 -2.96 -12.09
CA HIS A 117 18.30 -4.05 -12.03
C HIS A 117 18.06 -4.85 -10.76
N LEU A 118 17.78 -6.14 -10.92
CA LEU A 118 17.38 -7.05 -9.87
C LEU A 118 18.58 -7.74 -9.24
N ARG A 119 18.47 -8.09 -7.97
CA ARG A 119 19.47 -8.94 -7.31
C ARG A 119 19.42 -10.36 -7.91
N GLU A 120 20.58 -10.88 -8.25
CA GLU A 120 20.74 -12.27 -8.70
C GLU A 120 20.66 -13.25 -7.52
N GLY A 121 20.20 -14.49 -7.78
CA GLY A 121 20.20 -15.57 -6.80
C GLY A 121 19.20 -15.42 -5.65
N VAL A 122 18.25 -14.49 -5.75
CA VAL A 122 17.13 -14.38 -4.79
C VAL A 122 16.20 -15.57 -5.01
N MET A 123 15.86 -16.26 -3.92
CA MET A 123 15.03 -17.46 -3.97
C MET A 123 13.69 -17.21 -3.30
N PHE A 124 12.62 -17.60 -3.98
CA PHE A 124 11.33 -17.79 -3.35
C PHE A 124 11.41 -18.90 -2.30
N SER A 125 10.48 -18.86 -1.34
CA SER A 125 10.30 -19.87 -0.28
C SER A 125 10.03 -21.29 -0.79
N ASN A 126 9.62 -21.45 -2.05
CA ASN A 126 9.49 -22.75 -2.72
C ASN A 126 10.82 -23.27 -3.34
N GLY A 127 11.90 -22.49 -3.26
CA GLY A 127 13.23 -22.81 -3.78
C GLY A 127 13.47 -22.44 -5.24
N ARG A 128 12.49 -21.83 -5.93
CA ARG A 128 12.68 -21.29 -7.28
C ARG A 128 13.37 -19.92 -7.21
N GLU A 129 14.29 -19.67 -8.13
CA GLU A 129 14.90 -18.35 -8.27
C GLU A 129 13.89 -17.32 -8.81
N MET A 130 13.94 -16.10 -8.26
CA MET A 130 13.19 -14.95 -8.73
C MET A 130 13.87 -14.35 -9.96
N THR A 131 13.10 -14.04 -10.99
CA THR A 131 13.59 -13.33 -12.19
C THR A 131 12.71 -12.12 -12.53
N ALA A 132 13.12 -11.36 -13.54
CA ALA A 132 12.34 -10.25 -14.09
C ALA A 132 10.94 -10.66 -14.60
N GLU A 133 10.75 -11.93 -14.97
CA GLU A 133 9.43 -12.46 -15.35
C GLU A 133 8.45 -12.49 -14.16
N ASP A 134 8.95 -12.70 -12.93
CA ASP A 134 8.10 -12.67 -11.73
C ASP A 134 7.66 -11.24 -11.39
N VAL A 135 8.55 -10.27 -11.61
CA VAL A 135 8.23 -8.85 -11.48
C VAL A 135 7.16 -8.46 -12.48
N LYS A 136 7.38 -8.82 -13.75
CA LYS A 136 6.41 -8.60 -14.82
C LYS A 136 5.05 -9.20 -14.49
N TRP A 137 5.01 -10.48 -14.16
CA TRP A 137 3.76 -11.16 -13.85
C TRP A 137 3.02 -10.52 -12.66
N SER A 138 3.75 -10.19 -11.59
CA SER A 138 3.17 -9.56 -10.40
C SER A 138 2.53 -8.22 -10.74
N PHE A 139 3.28 -7.35 -11.44
CA PHE A 139 2.80 -6.02 -11.79
C PHE A 139 1.70 -6.05 -12.86
N GLU A 140 1.78 -6.91 -13.87
CA GLU A 140 0.72 -7.10 -14.86
C GLU A 140 -0.58 -7.57 -14.19
N ARG A 141 -0.51 -8.56 -13.29
CA ARG A 141 -1.69 -8.99 -12.53
C ARG A 141 -2.27 -7.85 -11.70
N LEU A 142 -1.42 -7.06 -11.04
CA LEU A 142 -1.86 -5.95 -10.21
C LEU A 142 -2.59 -4.87 -11.02
N ILE A 143 -2.11 -4.53 -12.22
CA ILE A 143 -2.73 -3.49 -13.07
C ILE A 143 -3.86 -3.99 -13.97
N ASP A 144 -4.04 -5.31 -14.10
CA ASP A 144 -5.16 -5.90 -14.84
C ASP A 144 -6.51 -5.51 -14.18
N PRO A 145 -7.41 -4.81 -14.88
CA PRO A 145 -8.74 -4.48 -14.37
C PRO A 145 -9.55 -5.70 -13.93
N ALA A 146 -9.31 -6.88 -14.50
CA ALA A 146 -9.99 -8.13 -14.14
C ALA A 146 -9.62 -8.62 -12.73
N THR A 147 -8.44 -8.26 -12.23
CA THR A 147 -8.01 -8.57 -10.86
C THR A 147 -8.82 -7.79 -9.83
N GLY A 148 -9.33 -6.61 -10.18
CA GLY A 148 -10.09 -5.76 -9.25
C GLY A 148 -9.22 -5.16 -8.13
N ALA A 149 -7.93 -4.97 -8.39
CA ALA A 149 -6.97 -4.49 -7.42
C ALA A 149 -7.16 -3.00 -7.09
N GLY A 150 -7.39 -2.68 -5.81
CA GLY A 150 -7.54 -1.29 -5.35
C GLY A 150 -6.24 -0.48 -5.42
N ASN A 151 -5.09 -1.16 -5.39
CA ASN A 151 -3.76 -0.54 -5.39
C ASN A 151 -3.05 -0.57 -6.75
N ALA A 152 -3.74 -0.93 -7.84
CA ALA A 152 -3.22 -0.84 -9.21
C ALA A 152 -2.52 0.49 -9.53
N PRO A 153 -3.05 1.67 -9.13
CA PRO A 153 -2.41 2.95 -9.41
C PRO A 153 -1.02 3.14 -8.80
N ARG A 154 -0.59 2.28 -7.85
CA ARG A 154 0.78 2.32 -7.36
C ARG A 154 1.79 1.89 -8.41
N VAL A 155 1.41 0.93 -9.26
CA VAL A 155 2.22 0.51 -10.39
C VAL A 155 1.96 1.42 -11.59
N GLY A 156 0.69 1.65 -11.91
CA GLY A 156 0.30 2.49 -13.03
C GLY A 156 -1.08 2.11 -13.59
N PRO A 157 -1.53 2.77 -14.65
CA PRO A 157 -2.75 2.38 -15.35
C PRO A 157 -2.54 1.08 -16.16
N PRO A 158 -3.62 0.42 -16.63
CA PRO A 158 -3.53 -0.85 -17.37
C PRO A 158 -2.67 -0.80 -18.64
N GLU A 159 -2.45 0.38 -19.22
CA GLU A 159 -1.61 0.59 -20.39
C GLU A 159 -0.10 0.64 -20.06
N THR A 160 0.27 0.56 -18.78
CA THR A 160 1.69 0.49 -18.36
C THR A 160 2.33 -0.75 -18.95
N GLN A 161 3.44 -0.57 -19.67
CA GLN A 161 4.16 -1.66 -20.31
C GLN A 161 5.26 -2.16 -19.39
N ILE A 162 5.36 -3.48 -19.23
CA ILE A 162 6.40 -4.13 -18.42
C ILE A 162 7.16 -5.09 -19.33
N GLU A 163 8.40 -4.76 -19.61
CA GLU A 163 9.28 -5.47 -20.54
C GLU A 163 10.43 -6.14 -19.78
N VAL A 164 10.58 -7.45 -19.97
CA VAL A 164 11.73 -8.20 -19.49
C VAL A 164 12.85 -8.02 -20.52
N ILE A 165 13.93 -7.36 -20.12
CA ILE A 165 15.11 -7.16 -20.96
C ILE A 165 16.01 -8.40 -20.90
N ASP A 166 16.23 -8.90 -19.69
CA ASP A 166 16.91 -10.16 -19.37
C ASP A 166 16.44 -10.68 -17.99
N ASP A 167 17.00 -11.80 -17.53
CA ASP A 167 16.58 -12.47 -16.29
C ASP A 167 16.60 -11.56 -15.05
N TYR A 168 17.41 -10.49 -15.06
CA TYR A 168 17.60 -9.59 -13.91
C TYR A 168 17.38 -8.12 -14.26
N THR A 169 16.78 -7.82 -15.40
CA THR A 169 16.53 -6.45 -15.83
C THR A 169 15.10 -6.31 -16.37
N VAL A 170 14.34 -5.38 -15.80
CA VAL A 170 12.96 -5.09 -16.20
C VAL A 170 12.78 -3.60 -16.46
N ALA A 171 12.18 -3.25 -17.60
CA ALA A 171 11.81 -1.89 -17.96
C ALA A 171 10.30 -1.70 -17.80
N ILE A 172 9.91 -0.60 -17.17
CA ILE A 172 8.52 -0.27 -16.89
C ILE A 172 8.22 1.10 -17.50
N THR A 173 7.35 1.13 -18.50
CA THR A 173 7.04 2.33 -19.27
C THR A 173 5.60 2.76 -19.03
N HIS A 174 5.44 3.95 -18.47
CA HIS A 174 4.14 4.55 -18.20
C HIS A 174 3.63 5.36 -19.42
N PRO A 175 2.31 5.43 -19.65
CA PRO A 175 1.75 6.25 -20.74
C PRO A 175 1.89 7.75 -20.51
N GLU A 176 2.08 8.16 -19.26
CA GLU A 176 2.37 9.53 -18.83
C GLU A 176 3.50 9.51 -17.79
N VAL A 177 4.18 10.64 -17.59
CA VAL A 177 5.30 10.73 -16.65
C VAL A 177 4.85 10.39 -15.23
N PHE A 178 5.38 9.29 -14.69
CA PHE A 178 5.18 8.88 -13.31
C PHE A 178 6.48 9.04 -12.51
N GLY A 179 6.84 10.29 -12.23
CA GLY A 179 8.15 10.62 -11.64
C GLY A 179 8.39 10.13 -10.20
N ILE A 180 7.35 9.67 -9.51
CA ILE A 180 7.44 9.11 -8.15
C ILE A 180 7.32 7.58 -8.14
N PHE A 181 7.48 6.92 -9.29
CA PHE A 181 7.21 5.49 -9.40
C PHE A 181 8.02 4.62 -8.42
N PRO A 182 9.35 4.80 -8.25
CA PRO A 182 10.11 4.06 -7.25
C PRO A 182 9.60 4.27 -5.81
N GLN A 183 9.16 5.48 -5.48
CA GLN A 183 8.56 5.83 -4.19
C GLN A 183 7.20 5.17 -3.99
N SER A 184 6.41 5.07 -5.05
CA SER A 184 5.05 4.54 -5.06
C SER A 184 5.03 3.03 -4.78
N ILE A 185 5.94 2.27 -5.41
CA ILE A 185 6.00 0.81 -5.28
C ILE A 185 6.71 0.32 -4.00
N GLY A 186 7.29 1.22 -3.20
CA GLY A 186 7.99 0.87 -1.96
C GLY A 186 7.13 0.96 -0.69
N PHE A 187 5.88 1.43 -0.79
CA PHE A 187 5.10 1.84 0.39
C PHE A 187 4.50 0.68 1.19
N ASP A 188 3.88 -0.30 0.53
CA ASP A 188 3.37 -1.51 1.20
C ASP A 188 3.47 -2.73 0.29
N LYS A 189 2.98 -3.89 0.75
CA LYS A 189 3.13 -5.17 0.04
C LYS A 189 2.07 -5.44 -1.01
N SER A 190 1.26 -4.44 -1.40
CA SER A 190 0.42 -4.58 -2.59
C SER A 190 1.22 -4.70 -3.87
N THR A 191 2.46 -4.20 -3.87
CA THR A 191 3.45 -4.27 -4.97
C THR A 191 4.57 -5.28 -4.68
N GLY A 192 4.36 -6.17 -3.71
CA GLY A 192 5.31 -7.25 -3.43
C GLY A 192 5.38 -8.22 -4.61
N ILE A 193 6.59 -8.71 -4.90
CA ILE A 193 6.81 -9.71 -5.93
C ILE A 193 6.39 -11.06 -5.38
N VAL A 194 5.48 -11.72 -6.10
CA VAL A 194 4.89 -13.00 -5.70
C VAL A 194 5.10 -14.02 -6.82
N ALA A 195 5.45 -15.24 -6.45
CA ALA A 195 5.63 -16.32 -7.41
C ALA A 195 4.29 -16.66 -8.07
N LYS A 196 4.26 -16.80 -9.40
CA LYS A 196 3.05 -17.16 -10.16
C LYS A 196 2.39 -18.46 -9.66
N GLU A 197 3.18 -19.36 -9.10
CA GLU A 197 2.74 -20.61 -8.49
C GLU A 197 1.83 -20.41 -7.27
N SER A 198 1.74 -19.20 -6.73
CA SER A 198 0.80 -18.84 -5.66
C SER A 198 -0.64 -18.69 -6.16
N LEU A 199 -0.84 -18.58 -7.48
CA LEU A 199 -2.15 -18.39 -8.08
C LEU A 199 -2.90 -19.72 -8.17
N GLU A 200 -4.05 -19.79 -7.51
CA GLU A 200 -4.95 -20.94 -7.53
C GLU A 200 -5.80 -20.96 -8.82
N GLU A 201 -6.43 -22.09 -9.11
CA GLU A 201 -7.30 -22.25 -10.30
C GLU A 201 -8.48 -21.26 -10.34
N ASP A 202 -8.93 -20.78 -9.17
CA ASP A 202 -10.00 -19.80 -9.04
C ASP A 202 -9.53 -18.34 -9.20
N GLY A 203 -8.23 -18.12 -9.44
CA GLY A 203 -7.63 -16.81 -9.63
C GLY A 203 -7.24 -16.08 -8.34
N THR A 204 -7.41 -16.72 -7.18
CA THR A 204 -7.03 -16.15 -5.87
C THR A 204 -5.63 -16.56 -5.45
N ILE A 205 -5.04 -15.79 -4.52
CA ILE A 205 -3.80 -16.15 -3.81
C ILE A 205 -4.14 -16.32 -2.33
N ASN A 206 -4.19 -17.57 -1.85
CA ASN A 206 -4.46 -17.86 -0.43
C ASN A 206 -3.18 -18.10 0.36
N VAL A 207 -2.15 -18.63 -0.29
CA VAL A 207 -0.83 -18.89 0.30
C VAL A 207 0.21 -18.25 -0.61
N PRO A 208 0.59 -16.98 -0.36
CA PRO A 208 1.58 -16.30 -1.17
C PRO A 208 2.95 -16.95 -0.99
N ILE A 209 3.62 -17.20 -2.10
CA ILE A 209 5.02 -17.62 -2.17
C ILE A 209 5.83 -16.37 -2.53
N GLY A 210 6.45 -15.79 -1.52
CA GLY A 210 7.54 -14.81 -1.68
C GLY A 210 8.90 -15.45 -1.41
#